data_AF-A0A7J4IL01-F1
#
_entry.id   AF-A0A7J4IL01-F1
#
_cell.length_a   1.000
_cell.length_b   1.000
_cell.length_c   1.000
_cell.angle_alpha   90.00
_cell.angle_beta   90.00
_cell.angle_gamma   90.00
#
_symmetry.space_group_name_H-M   'P 1'
#
loop_
_entity.id
_entity.type
_entity.pdbx_description
1 polymer ?
#
loop_
_entity_poly.entity_id
_entity_poly.type
_entity_poly.pdbx_seq_one_letter_code
_entity_poly.pdbx_strand_id
1 'polypeptide(L)'
;MVSHDLGLSTALARVAGAAVMAGTPRADAVAAVSHRATAELARAAVVAGVPVLATAGLVTVLAIELAHRSGLCLCGNGSTGGFVCYAHPERLRA
;
A
#
# COMPACT_ATOMS: atom_id res chain seq x y z
N MET A 1 -0.06 11.28 -7.68
CA MET A 1 -0.97 10.80 -8.75
C MET A 1 -2.18 10.14 -8.11
N VAL A 2 -3.37 10.20 -8.73
CA VAL A 2 -4.63 9.69 -8.16
C VAL A 2 -5.38 8.90 -9.23
N SER A 3 -5.98 7.76 -8.85
CA SER A 3 -6.89 6.99 -9.71
C SER A 3 -8.10 6.54 -8.91
N HIS A 4 -9.27 6.54 -9.55
CA HIS A 4 -10.49 5.97 -9.04
C HIS A 4 -10.86 4.76 -9.90
N ASP A 5 -11.24 3.67 -9.24
CA ASP A 5 -11.69 2.43 -9.87
C ASP A 5 -12.51 1.64 -8.86
N LEU A 6 -13.34 0.71 -9.33
CA LEU A 6 -14.03 -0.24 -8.45
C LEU A 6 -13.01 -1.26 -7.88
N GLY A 7 -11.96 -1.59 -8.64
CA GLY A 7 -10.88 -2.48 -8.22
C GLY A 7 -9.64 -1.72 -7.73
N LEU A 8 -9.31 -1.82 -6.44
CA LEU A 8 -8.13 -1.14 -5.90
C LEU A 8 -6.79 -1.61 -6.48
N SER A 9 -6.66 -2.89 -6.83
CA SER A 9 -5.46 -3.41 -7.50
C SER A 9 -5.29 -2.81 -8.89
N THR A 10 -6.39 -2.64 -9.63
CA THR A 10 -6.43 -1.96 -10.93
C THR A 10 -6.09 -0.48 -10.79
N ALA A 11 -6.68 0.22 -9.82
CA ALA A 11 -6.37 1.62 -9.56
C ALA A 11 -4.89 1.83 -9.23
N LEU A 12 -4.32 0.95 -8.40
CA LEU A 12 -2.91 0.99 -8.03
C LEU A 12 -2.00 0.73 -9.25
N ALA A 13 -2.34 -0.25 -10.09
CA ALA A 13 -1.60 -0.51 -11.33
C ALA A 13 -1.62 0.70 -12.27
N ARG A 14 -2.76 1.39 -12.40
CA ARG A 14 -2.87 2.60 -13.22
C ARG A 14 -1.97 3.73 -12.71
N VAL A 15 -1.97 3.96 -11.39
CA VAL A 15 -1.10 4.97 -10.77
C VAL A 15 0.38 4.59 -10.90
N ALA A 16 0.73 3.31 -10.69
CA ALA A 16 2.09 2.82 -10.83
C ALA A 16 2.61 2.97 -12.26
N GLY A 17 1.78 2.61 -13.26
CA GLY A 17 2.10 2.81 -14.67
C GLY A 17 2.30 4.29 -15.02
N ALA A 18 1.43 5.17 -14.54
CA ALA A 18 1.58 6.61 -14.73
C ALA A 18 2.89 7.14 -14.10
N ALA A 19 3.26 6.66 -12.91
CA ALA A 19 4.51 7.03 -12.24
C ALA A 19 5.75 6.59 -13.03
N VAL A 20 5.71 5.40 -13.63
CA VAL A 20 6.78 4.91 -14.52
C VAL A 20 6.90 5.80 -15.75
N MET A 21 5.78 6.13 -16.41
CA MET A 21 5.80 7.01 -17.59
C MET A 21 6.30 8.42 -17.28
N ALA A 22 6.08 8.91 -16.06
CA ALA A 22 6.58 10.19 -15.59
C ALA A 22 8.02 10.16 -15.04
N GLY A 23 8.70 9.01 -15.07
CA GLY A 23 10.05 8.86 -14.50
C GLY A 23 10.12 9.06 -12.99
N THR A 24 9.00 8.89 -12.28
CA THR A 24 8.94 9.13 -10.83
C THR A 24 9.59 7.98 -10.05
N PRO A 25 10.58 8.25 -9.17
CA PRO A 25 11.16 7.23 -8.31
C PRO A 25 10.11 6.59 -7.39
N ARG A 26 10.04 5.26 -7.40
CA ARG A 26 9.07 4.50 -6.58
C ARG A 26 9.65 4.05 -5.24
N ALA A 27 10.97 4.10 -5.09
CA ALA A 27 11.69 3.63 -3.91
C ALA A 27 11.33 4.40 -2.62
N ASP A 28 10.80 5.61 -2.75
CA ASP A 28 10.35 6.46 -1.63
C ASP A 28 8.83 6.74 -1.69
N ALA A 29 8.08 6.01 -2.53
CA ALA A 29 6.66 6.27 -2.75
C ALA A 29 5.78 5.65 -1.65
N VAL A 30 4.66 6.30 -1.37
CA VAL A 30 3.58 5.75 -0.54
C VAL A 30 2.34 5.56 -1.39
N ALA A 31 1.77 4.36 -1.39
CA ALA A 31 0.45 4.10 -1.95
C ALA A 31 -0.59 4.24 -0.84
N ALA A 32 -1.55 5.15 -1.03
CA ALA A 32 -2.67 5.33 -0.10
C ALA A 32 -3.99 4.90 -0.76
N VAL A 33 -4.80 4.11 -0.04
CA VAL A 33 -6.11 3.66 -0.51
C VAL A 33 -7.20 3.91 0.53
N SER A 34 -8.44 4.06 0.07
CA SER A 34 -9.59 4.37 0.93
C SER A 34 -10.34 3.14 1.46
N HIS A 35 -10.07 1.94 0.94
CA HIS A 35 -10.78 0.71 1.31
C HIS A 35 -9.82 -0.35 1.84
N ARG A 36 -10.37 -1.47 2.29
CA ARG A 36 -9.65 -2.59 2.89
C ARG A 36 -8.39 -3.00 2.11
N ALA A 37 -7.28 -3.16 2.82
CA ALA A 37 -6.09 -3.79 2.27
C ALA A 37 -6.22 -5.32 2.32
N THR A 38 -6.42 -5.91 1.13
CA THR A 38 -6.46 -7.35 0.90
C THR A 38 -5.08 -7.87 0.47
N ALA A 39 -4.89 -9.18 0.50
CA ALA A 39 -3.67 -9.80 -0.01
C ALA A 39 -3.42 -9.48 -1.51
N GLU A 40 -4.48 -9.41 -2.32
CA GLU A 40 -4.41 -9.02 -3.73
C GLU A 40 -3.85 -7.59 -3.89
N LEU A 41 -4.33 -6.66 -3.06
CA LEU A 41 -3.85 -5.28 -3.08
C LEU A 41 -2.41 -5.16 -2.56
N ALA A 42 -2.07 -5.87 -1.49
CA ALA A 42 -0.71 -5.90 -0.96
C ALA A 42 0.27 -6.48 -1.99
N ARG A 43 -0.10 -7.57 -2.68
CA ARG A 43 0.67 -8.13 -3.80
C ARG A 43 0.83 -7.11 -4.93
N ALA A 44 -0.23 -6.40 -5.29
CA ALA A 44 -0.16 -5.35 -6.30
C ALA A 44 0.81 -4.22 -5.91
N ALA A 45 0.86 -3.83 -4.63
CA ALA A 45 1.83 -2.84 -4.13
C ALA A 45 3.28 -3.33 -4.23
N VAL A 46 3.52 -4.59 -3.87
CA VAL A 46 4.83 -5.24 -4.02
C VAL A 46 5.27 -5.27 -5.48
N VAL A 47 4.39 -5.72 -6.38
CA VAL A 47 4.66 -5.75 -7.84
C VAL A 47 4.88 -4.35 -8.39
N ALA A 48 4.12 -3.36 -7.90
CA ALA A 48 4.30 -1.95 -8.24
C ALA A 48 5.61 -1.37 -7.67
N GLY A 49 6.35 -2.09 -6.83
CA GLY A 49 7.61 -1.63 -6.23
C GLY A 49 7.42 -0.47 -5.26
N VAL A 50 6.25 -0.37 -4.63
CA VAL A 50 5.96 0.67 -3.64
C VAL A 50 6.34 0.14 -2.25
N PRO A 51 7.20 0.84 -1.50
CA PRO A 51 7.70 0.38 -0.19
C PRO A 51 6.67 0.47 0.94
N VAL A 52 5.66 1.34 0.81
CA VAL A 52 4.64 1.60 1.85
C VAL A 52 3.24 1.58 1.23
N LEU A 53 2.35 0.75 1.79
CA LEU A 53 0.91 0.74 1.51
C LEU A 53 0.15 1.17 2.76
N ALA A 54 -0.61 2.25 2.65
CA ALA A 54 -1.48 2.76 3.71
C ALA A 54 -2.95 2.65 3.31
N THR A 55 -3.80 2.19 4.21
CA THR A 55 -5.26 2.14 4.01
C THR A 55 -6.04 2.83 5.12
N ALA A 56 -7.05 3.62 4.76
CA ALA A 56 -8.04 4.14 5.71
C ALA A 56 -9.06 3.07 6.18
N GLY A 57 -9.01 1.87 5.61
CA GLY A 57 -9.86 0.74 5.95
C GLY A 57 -9.18 -0.32 6.80
N LEU A 58 -9.84 -1.48 6.91
CA LEU A 58 -9.32 -2.67 7.60
C LEU A 58 -8.18 -3.33 6.82
N VAL A 59 -7.41 -4.17 7.51
CA VAL A 59 -6.34 -4.99 6.92
C VAL A 59 -6.64 -6.46 7.17
N THR A 60 -6.56 -7.30 6.13
CA THR A 60 -6.76 -8.75 6.28
C THR A 60 -5.50 -9.44 6.80
N VAL A 61 -5.63 -10.52 7.58
CA VAL A 61 -4.49 -11.32 8.08
C VAL A 61 -3.53 -11.74 6.96
N LEU A 62 -4.06 -12.25 5.84
CA LEU A 62 -3.24 -12.66 4.69
C LEU A 62 -2.46 -11.49 4.05
N ALA A 63 -2.97 -10.25 4.16
CA ALA A 63 -2.25 -9.07 3.68
C ALA A 63 -1.06 -8.74 4.60
N ILE A 64 -1.24 -8.90 5.92
CA ILE A 64 -0.19 -8.72 6.93
C ILE A 64 0.92 -9.75 6.71
N GLU A 65 0.56 -11.02 6.55
CA GLU A 65 1.52 -12.11 6.27
C GLU A 65 2.30 -11.86 4.97
N LEU A 66 1.61 -11.46 3.89
CA LEU A 66 2.26 -11.11 2.63
C LEU A 66 3.21 -9.92 2.80
N ALA A 67 2.80 -8.90 3.55
CA ALA A 67 3.60 -7.72 3.81
C ALA A 67 4.92 -8.07 4.52
N HIS A 68 4.86 -8.87 5.60
CA HIS A 68 6.05 -9.37 6.29
C HIS A 68 7.00 -10.16 5.40
N ARG A 69 6.46 -11.01 4.52
CA ARG A 69 7.28 -11.85 3.62
C ARG A 69 7.91 -11.06 2.48
N SER A 70 7.36 -9.91 2.13
CA SER A 70 7.75 -9.13 0.96
C SER A 70 8.54 -7.85 1.29
N GLY A 71 8.69 -7.50 2.57
CA GLY A 71 9.35 -6.25 2.95
C GLY A 71 8.47 -5.01 2.77
N LEU A 72 7.15 -5.17 2.56
CA LEU A 72 6.19 -4.08 2.37
C LEU A 72 5.78 -3.50 3.72
N CYS A 73 5.95 -2.20 3.93
CA CYS A 73 5.35 -1.54 5.08
C CYS A 73 3.84 -1.40 4.87
N LEU A 74 3.06 -2.02 5.74
CA LEU A 74 1.60 -2.05 5.63
C LEU A 74 0.98 -1.33 6.82
N CYS A 75 0.29 -0.23 6.55
CA CYS A 75 -0.42 0.56 7.55
C CYS A 75 -1.93 0.54 7.29
N GLY A 76 -2.72 0.43 8.35
CA GLY A 76 -4.18 0.49 8.27
C GLY A 76 -4.80 1.33 9.37
N ASN A 77 -6.10 1.57 9.30
CA ASN A 77 -6.80 2.41 10.27
C ASN A 77 -6.77 1.81 11.69
N GLY A 78 -6.45 2.63 12.68
CA GLY A 78 -6.46 2.29 14.10
C GLY A 78 -7.77 2.67 14.79
N SER A 79 -8.18 1.86 15.78
CA SER A 79 -9.44 2.08 16.51
C SER A 79 -9.48 3.36 17.34
N THR A 80 -8.32 3.90 17.74
CA THR A 80 -8.19 5.09 18.59
C THR A 80 -7.86 6.38 17.82
N GLY A 81 -8.06 6.37 16.50
CA GLY A 81 -7.60 7.43 15.61
C GLY A 81 -6.14 7.23 15.20
N GLY A 82 -5.83 7.55 13.95
CA GLY A 82 -4.51 7.34 13.37
C GLY A 82 -4.36 5.99 12.65
N PHE A 83 -3.11 5.62 12.37
CA PHE A 83 -2.78 4.39 11.67
C PHE A 83 -2.05 3.41 12.59
N VAL A 84 -2.35 2.13 12.42
CA VAL A 84 -1.56 1.01 12.95
C VAL A 84 -0.64 0.51 11.85
N CYS A 85 0.66 0.43 12.15
CA CYS A 85 1.63 -0.24 11.28
C CYS A 85 1.63 -1.75 11.61
N TYR A 86 1.25 -2.57 10.62
CA TYR A 86 1.14 -4.02 10.76
C TYR A 86 2.42 -4.75 10.34
N ALA A 87 3.25 -4.15 9.48
CA ALA A 87 4.49 -4.76 9.01
C ALA A 87 5.52 -3.68 8.64
N HIS A 88 6.81 -3.99 8.84
CA HIS A 88 7.97 -3.18 8.46
C HIS A 88 7.94 -1.71 8.93
N PRO A 89 7.74 -1.43 10.23
CA PRO A 89 7.70 -0.07 10.78
C PRO A 89 9.01 0.71 10.61
N GLU A 90 10.14 0.03 10.40
CA GLU A 90 11.44 0.64 10.12
C GLU A 90 11.47 1.52 8.86
N ARG A 91 10.44 1.43 8.00
CA ARG A 91 10.27 2.32 6.84
C ARG A 91 9.60 3.66 7.17
N LEU A 92 9.10 3.85 8.39
CA LEU A 92 8.44 5.08 8.83
C LEU A 92 9.44 5.98 9.57
N ARG A 93 9.31 7.31 9.39
CA ARG A 93 10.07 8.32 10.14
C ARG A 93 9.18 8.93 11.21
N ALA A 94 9.77 9.26 12.36
CA ALA A 94 9.14 10.01 13.45
C ALA A 94 9.18 11.52 13.19
#